data_AF-N2BB29-F1
#
_entry.id   AF-N2BB29-F1
#
_cell.length_a   1.000
_cell.length_b   1.000
_cell.length_c   1.000
_cell.angle_alpha   90.00
_cell.angle_beta   90.00
_cell.angle_gamma   90.00
#
_symmetry.space_group_name_H-M   'P 1'
#
loop_
_entity.id
_entity.type
_entity.pdbx_description
1 polymer ?
#
loop_
_entity_poly.entity_id
_entity_poly.type
_entity_poly.pdbx_seq_one_letter_code
_entity_poly.pdbx_strand_id
1 'polypeptide(L)'
;MKILKEGKSAGGVDMQIEEWNENYSFMPYGSTIAFYPESKATHKGPFAPKAGESYRFSFDFPDNAAAEAAFTALENGSKDFVDYLEYWSGKLEYRDCI
;
A
#
# COMPACT_ATOMS: atom_id res chain seq x y z
N MET A 1 1.69 -14.65 -2.95
CA MET A 1 0.89 -13.47 -3.20
C MET A 1 0.48 -13.50 -4.66
N LYS A 2 -0.76 -13.15 -4.93
CA LYS A 2 -1.26 -12.89 -6.30
C LYS A 2 -1.65 -11.42 -6.40
N ILE A 3 -1.43 -10.83 -7.56
CA ILE A 3 -1.90 -9.48 -7.87
C ILE A 3 -3.30 -9.62 -8.47
N LEU A 4 -4.29 -8.95 -7.89
CA LEU A 4 -5.68 -8.96 -8.37
C LEU A 4 -5.95 -7.78 -9.30
N LYS A 5 -5.33 -6.63 -9.04
CA LYS A 5 -5.53 -5.38 -9.77
C LYS A 5 -4.27 -4.53 -9.70
N GLU A 6 -3.88 -3.94 -10.82
CA GLU A 6 -2.78 -2.96 -10.91
C GLU A 6 -3.35 -1.62 -11.38
N GLY A 7 -2.71 -0.53 -10.99
CA GLY A 7 -3.06 0.81 -11.45
C GLY A 7 -2.12 1.86 -10.88
N LYS A 8 -2.51 3.13 -11.04
CA LYS A 8 -1.76 4.27 -10.53
C LYS A 8 -2.70 5.19 -9.77
N SER A 9 -2.22 5.76 -8.68
CA SER A 9 -2.93 6.88 -8.04
C SER A 9 -2.98 8.09 -8.99
N ALA A 10 -3.85 9.06 -8.68
CA ALA A 10 -3.90 10.32 -9.42
C ALA A 10 -2.55 11.08 -9.43
N GLY A 11 -1.70 10.85 -8.41
CA GLY A 11 -0.33 11.37 -8.35
C GLY A 11 0.70 10.59 -9.19
N GLY A 12 0.29 9.54 -9.89
CA GLY A 12 1.15 8.72 -10.76
C GLY A 12 1.91 7.59 -10.05
N VAL A 13 1.71 7.42 -8.74
CA VAL A 13 2.34 6.36 -7.94
C VAL A 13 1.69 5.02 -8.26
N ASP A 14 2.52 4.01 -8.55
CA ASP A 14 2.06 2.63 -8.78
C ASP A 14 1.41 2.03 -7.53
N MET A 15 0.31 1.33 -7.74
CA MET A 15 -0.43 0.65 -6.68
C MET A 15 -1.09 -0.62 -7.20
N GLN A 16 -1.32 -1.58 -6.31
CA GLN A 16 -1.95 -2.84 -6.65
C GLN A 16 -2.77 -3.40 -5.47
N ILE A 17 -3.86 -4.09 -5.79
CA ILE A 17 -4.58 -4.94 -4.83
C ILE A 17 -3.94 -6.32 -4.87
N GLU A 18 -3.56 -6.80 -3.69
CA GLU A 18 -2.89 -8.08 -3.52
C GLU A 18 -3.75 -9.07 -2.74
N GLU A 19 -3.59 -10.34 -3.09
CA GLU A 19 -4.20 -11.48 -2.44
C GLU A 19 -3.11 -12.26 -1.71
N TRP A 20 -3.31 -12.42 -0.40
CA TRP A 20 -2.38 -13.06 0.52
C TRP A 20 -2.99 -14.24 1.28
N ASN A 21 -4.30 -14.50 1.18
CA ASN A 21 -4.98 -15.57 1.92
C ASN A 21 -4.39 -16.94 1.58
N GLU A 22 -4.02 -17.18 0.31
CA GLU A 22 -3.35 -18.43 -0.09
C GLU A 22 -1.99 -18.65 0.61
N ASN A 23 -1.30 -17.57 1.01
CA ASN A 23 -0.05 -17.63 1.75
C ASN A 23 -0.24 -17.56 3.27
N TYR A 24 -1.28 -16.85 3.70
CA TYR A 24 -1.57 -16.49 5.08
C TYR A 24 -3.09 -16.56 5.29
N SER A 25 -3.60 -17.72 5.70
CA SER A 25 -5.05 -17.98 5.78
C SER A 25 -5.83 -17.05 6.72
N PHE A 26 -5.15 -16.27 7.56
CA PHE A 26 -5.75 -15.24 8.41
C PHE A 26 -5.99 -13.90 7.70
N MET A 27 -5.34 -13.66 6.54
CA MET A 27 -5.54 -12.44 5.75
C MET A 27 -6.87 -12.54 4.98
N PRO A 28 -7.75 -11.54 5.03
CA PRO A 28 -8.92 -11.52 4.16
C PRO A 28 -8.51 -11.56 2.67
N TYR A 29 -9.38 -12.12 1.84
CA TYR A 29 -9.15 -12.13 0.40
C TYR A 29 -9.06 -10.69 -0.13
N GLY A 30 -8.03 -10.40 -0.94
CA GLY A 30 -7.93 -9.14 -1.70
C GLY A 30 -8.00 -7.85 -0.87
N SER A 31 -7.57 -7.88 0.39
CA SER A 31 -7.74 -6.76 1.32
C SER A 31 -6.49 -5.88 1.47
N THR A 32 -5.39 -6.21 0.83
CA THR A 32 -4.14 -5.43 0.92
C THR A 32 -3.98 -4.55 -0.32
N ILE A 33 -3.79 -3.25 -0.12
CA ILE A 33 -3.26 -2.37 -1.17
C ILE A 33 -1.76 -2.19 -0.92
N ALA A 34 -0.96 -2.55 -1.91
CA ALA A 34 0.44 -2.18 -1.97
C ALA A 34 0.60 -0.92 -2.83
N PHE A 35 1.44 0.01 -2.39
CA PHE A 35 1.76 1.23 -3.12
C PHE A 35 3.26 1.47 -3.11
N TYR A 36 3.77 2.05 -4.19
CA TYR A 36 5.20 2.08 -4.53
C TYR A 36 5.74 3.50 -4.77
N PRO A 37 5.59 4.43 -3.81
CA PRO A 37 6.13 5.78 -3.94
C PRO A 37 7.65 5.75 -3.81
N GLU A 38 8.29 6.81 -4.30
CA GLU A 38 9.66 7.13 -3.89
C GLU A 38 9.68 7.51 -2.41
N SER A 39 10.52 6.84 -1.63
CA SER A 39 10.63 7.13 -0.20
C SER A 39 11.23 8.53 0.04
N LYS A 40 10.66 9.27 0.99
CA LYS A 40 11.17 10.58 1.46
C LYS A 40 12.33 10.46 2.46
N ALA A 41 12.49 9.31 3.11
CA ALA A 41 13.47 9.11 4.18
C ALA A 41 14.22 7.78 4.04
N THR A 42 15.35 7.66 4.74
CA THR A 42 16.17 6.45 4.81
C THR A 42 16.13 5.87 6.21
N HIS A 43 15.75 4.59 6.31
CA HIS A 43 15.79 3.82 7.55
C HIS A 43 16.86 2.74 7.53
N LYS A 44 17.28 2.27 8.71
CA LYS A 44 18.30 1.23 8.83
C LYS A 44 17.73 -0.15 8.52
N GLY A 45 18.40 -0.87 7.62
CA GLY A 45 18.14 -2.28 7.36
C GLY A 45 18.36 -2.64 5.88
N PRO A 46 18.66 -3.91 5.56
CA PRO A 46 18.91 -4.34 4.19
C PRO A 46 17.67 -4.22 3.29
N PHE A 47 16.47 -4.25 3.88
CA PHE A 47 15.18 -4.13 3.19
C PHE A 47 14.35 -2.93 3.70
N ALA A 48 15.02 -1.95 4.29
CA ALA A 48 14.38 -0.72 4.76
C ALA A 48 14.24 0.28 3.60
N PRO A 49 13.25 1.19 3.66
CA PRO A 49 13.13 2.26 2.67
C PRO A 49 14.36 3.16 2.68
N LYS A 50 14.75 3.62 1.50
CA LYS A 50 15.86 4.55 1.28
C LYS A 50 15.36 5.74 0.49
N ALA A 51 15.76 6.94 0.90
CA ALA A 51 15.32 8.18 0.27
C ALA A 51 15.63 8.18 -1.24
N GLY A 52 14.64 8.51 -2.06
CA GLY A 52 14.73 8.52 -3.52
C GLY A 52 14.64 7.15 -4.20
N GLU A 53 14.45 6.06 -3.45
CA GLU A 53 14.18 4.74 -4.01
C GLU A 53 12.69 4.39 -3.87
N SER A 54 12.12 3.72 -4.87
CA SER A 54 10.77 3.17 -4.77
C SER A 54 10.72 2.09 -3.69
N TYR A 55 9.70 2.15 -2.82
CA TYR A 55 9.53 1.19 -1.74
C TYR A 55 8.09 0.69 -1.66
N ARG A 56 7.91 -0.61 -1.41
CA ARG A 56 6.58 -1.21 -1.25
C ARG A 56 6.07 -0.98 0.17
N PHE A 57 5.12 -0.08 0.31
CA PHE A 57 4.34 0.09 1.53
C PHE A 57 2.99 -0.64 1.38
N SER A 58 2.36 -0.97 2.51
CA SER A 58 1.15 -1.79 2.53
C SER A 58 0.09 -1.23 3.47
N PHE A 59 -1.14 -1.23 3.00
CA PHE A 59 -2.33 -0.94 3.77
C PHE A 59 -3.25 -2.17 3.77
N ASP A 60 -3.59 -2.66 4.96
CA ASP A 60 -4.46 -3.81 5.14
C ASP A 60 -5.86 -3.33 5.57
N PHE A 61 -6.80 -3.45 4.64
CA PHE A 61 -8.20 -3.12 4.81
C PHE A 61 -8.97 -4.29 5.45
N PRO A 62 -10.16 -4.03 6.02
CA PRO A 62 -10.97 -5.10 6.63
C PRO A 62 -11.43 -6.17 5.63
N ASP A 63 -11.65 -5.80 4.37
CA ASP A 63 -12.10 -6.70 3.31
C ASP A 63 -11.75 -6.16 1.91
N ASN A 64 -12.05 -6.96 0.87
CA ASN A 64 -11.82 -6.59 -0.52
C ASN A 64 -12.66 -5.39 -0.99
N ALA A 65 -13.89 -5.22 -0.47
CA ALA A 65 -14.75 -4.12 -0.90
C ALA A 65 -14.18 -2.77 -0.41
N ALA A 66 -13.67 -2.72 0.82
CA ALA A 66 -12.98 -1.56 1.36
C ALA A 66 -11.68 -1.26 0.59
N ALA A 67 -10.90 -2.28 0.24
CA ALA A 67 -9.71 -2.12 -0.58
C ALA A 67 -10.04 -1.58 -1.99
N GLU A 68 -11.05 -2.12 -2.67
CA GLU A 68 -11.48 -1.62 -3.99
C GLU A 68 -11.98 -0.17 -3.95
N ALA A 69 -12.74 0.19 -2.90
CA ALA A 69 -13.20 1.55 -2.70
C ALA A 69 -12.04 2.53 -2.50
N ALA A 70 -11.06 2.16 -1.66
CA ALA A 70 -9.86 2.95 -1.45
C ALA A 70 -9.00 3.06 -2.71
N PHE A 71 -8.80 1.95 -3.43
CA PHE A 71 -8.08 1.94 -4.70
C PHE A 71 -8.70 2.92 -5.70
N THR A 72 -10.03 2.87 -5.85
CA THR A 72 -10.76 3.77 -6.76
C THR A 72 -10.61 5.23 -6.34
N ALA A 73 -10.67 5.51 -5.04
CA ALA A 73 -10.52 6.87 -4.51
C ALA A 73 -9.10 7.43 -4.70
N LEU A 74 -8.07 6.59 -4.59
CA LEU A 74 -6.67 6.94 -4.87
C LEU A 74 -6.45 7.15 -6.37
N GLU A 75 -7.04 6.30 -7.22
CA GLU A 75 -6.94 6.36 -8.68
C GLU A 75 -7.54 7.65 -9.23
N ASN A 76 -8.71 8.06 -8.72
CA ASN A 76 -9.40 9.27 -9.15
C ASN A 76 -8.97 10.55 -8.39
N GLY A 77 -8.15 10.42 -7.35
CA GLY A 77 -7.63 11.54 -6.57
C GLY A 77 -8.62 12.17 -5.60
N SER A 78 -9.73 11.50 -5.29
CA SER A 78 -10.65 11.95 -4.22
C SER A 78 -10.09 11.71 -2.82
N LYS A 79 -9.08 10.84 -2.70
CA LYS A 79 -8.32 10.54 -1.49
C LYS A 79 -6.83 10.40 -1.79
N ASP A 80 -6.01 10.61 -0.76
CA ASP A 80 -4.56 10.36 -0.78
C ASP A 80 -4.21 9.21 0.17
N PHE A 81 -3.03 8.61 0.03
CA PHE A 81 -2.55 7.53 0.90
C PHE A 81 -2.52 7.95 2.38
N VAL A 82 -2.28 9.22 2.67
CA VAL A 82 -2.30 9.73 4.05
C VAL A 82 -3.69 9.66 4.71
N ASP A 83 -4.77 9.61 3.93
CA ASP A 83 -6.13 9.42 4.44
C ASP A 83 -6.36 8.00 4.99
N TYR A 84 -5.49 7.05 4.64
CA TYR A 84 -5.63 5.63 4.97
C TYR A 84 -4.57 5.13 5.98
N LEU A 85 -3.89 6.03 6.70
CA LEU A 85 -2.86 5.68 7.70
C LEU A 85 -3.35 4.77 8.82
N GLU A 86 -4.66 4.70 9.07
CA GLU A 86 -5.24 3.74 10.02
C GLU A 86 -5.07 2.28 9.58
N TYR A 87 -4.99 2.02 8.26
CA TYR A 87 -4.79 0.70 7.67
C TYR A 87 -3.32 0.35 7.47
N TRP A 88 -2.39 1.21 7.89
CA TRP A 88 -0.96 1.02 7.68
C TRP A 88 -0.44 -0.29 8.30
N SER A 89 0.11 -1.17 7.46
CA SER A 89 0.61 -2.50 7.84
C SER A 89 2.15 -2.56 7.95
N GLY A 90 2.85 -1.48 7.59
CA GLY A 90 4.30 -1.39 7.73
C GLY A 90 4.77 -1.05 9.15
N LYS A 91 6.09 -0.92 9.33
CA LYS A 91 6.64 -0.36 10.58
C LYS A 91 6.19 1.10 10.76
N LEU A 92 5.79 1.47 11.98
CA LEU A 92 5.34 2.84 12.27
C LEU A 92 6.40 3.90 11.99
N GLU A 93 7.67 3.56 12.22
CA GLU A 93 8.80 4.47 11.97
C GLU A 93 8.95 4.84 10.49
N TYR A 94 8.42 4.03 9.55
CA TYR A 94 8.51 4.30 8.12
C TYR A 94 7.40 5.22 7.59
N ARG A 95 6.49 5.71 8.43
CA ARG A 95 5.42 6.63 7.99
C ARG A 95 5.94 7.99 7.53
N ASP A 96 7.14 8.37 7.95
CA ASP A 96 7.84 9.57 7.48
C ASP A 96 8.35 9.45 6.02
N CYS A 97 8.29 8.26 5.45
CA CYS A 97 8.74 7.98 4.08
C CYS A 97 7.70 8.33 3.02
N ILE A 98 6.43 8.54 3.39
CA ILE A 98 5.30 8.72 2.45
C ILE A 98 4.74 10.14 2.46
#